data_AF-A0A352E0P6-F1
#
_entry.id   AF-A0A352E0P6-F1
#
_cell.length_a   1.000
_cell.length_b   1.000
_cell.length_c   1.000
_cell.angle_alpha   90.00
_cell.angle_beta   90.00
_cell.angle_gamma   90.00
#
_symmetry.space_group_name_H-M   'P 1'
#
loop_
_entity.id
_entity.type
_entity.pdbx_description
1 polymer ?
#
loop_
_entity_poly.entity_id
_entity_poly.type
_entity_poly.pdbx_seq_one_letter_code
_entity_poly.pdbx_strand_id
1 'polypeptide(L)'
;RGWPKGTHAALGEAADAALVALVDALPAGAQGQVVTLAQHVGSTALDSRIGRISDALVSTIDDPARADAERIAAAERLVQLRPADTAVVDVVMQRVGGRSSPELSAGFIAALGLSSASEAPVAILDRLAALTPPLREAAVRTVLANREWAVLLVDRLERRSVALGDIPLADRAKLTDHPDRRLRDRAKKVLAAGGGLPNADRQRVIDEILPVVRGGGDADRGRVIFKEQCGKCHVHSGEGGRVGPELTGMAVHPAHELLIHILDPNRSVEGNYRAYTVATEDGRVMTGLLAAESRTAVELVDAEGKRVAIQRSEIDEFQPSPNSLMPVGFEKQIRPEGFADLLAFLTKRGQFVPLGLEKVATAVSTKGMFYDPQSAVERLVFADWGPKEFRGVPFSLIDPLGQSVPNVVMLHGPQGYLPPTMPRKVSVPLDATVRTIHLLSGVAGWGFPAVGRGSTSLIVRFVYADGAVEDHPLVNGEAIADYIRRVDVPGSEFAFDLDGRQVRYLAISPRRTASLAAIEFVKGDDATAPIVVAATLEMPSH
;
A
#
# COMPACT_ATOMS: atom_id res chain seq x y z
N ARG A 1 -40.78 29.99 1.73
CA ARG A 1 -40.35 30.63 3.00
C ARG A 1 -40.38 29.51 4.04
N GLY A 2 -39.25 29.13 4.63
CA GLY A 2 -39.19 28.04 5.61
C GLY A 2 -39.88 28.41 6.93
N TRP A 3 -40.11 27.42 7.78
CA TRP A 3 -40.60 27.63 9.15
C TRP A 3 -39.61 28.53 9.93
N PRO A 4 -40.06 29.54 10.69
CA PRO A 4 -39.14 30.42 11.40
C PRO A 4 -38.43 29.65 12.53
N LYS A 5 -37.09 29.79 12.61
CA LYS A 5 -36.28 29.17 13.67
C LYS A 5 -36.73 29.69 15.04
N GLY A 6 -36.96 28.78 15.99
CA GLY A 6 -37.36 29.10 17.37
C GLY A 6 -38.85 29.44 17.57
N THR A 7 -39.71 29.18 16.58
CA THR A 7 -41.16 29.38 16.71
C THR A 7 -41.87 28.02 16.82
N HIS A 8 -42.53 27.76 17.95
CA HIS A 8 -43.30 26.53 18.16
C HIS A 8 -44.73 26.71 17.65
N ALA A 9 -45.28 25.67 17.00
CA ALA A 9 -46.64 25.72 16.46
C ALA A 9 -47.72 25.56 17.54
N ALA A 10 -47.35 25.05 18.73
CA ALA A 10 -48.24 24.62 19.80
C ALA A 10 -49.38 23.74 19.26
N LEU A 11 -49.06 22.48 18.95
CA LEU A 11 -50.04 21.51 18.45
C LEU A 11 -51.11 21.21 19.53
N GLY A 12 -52.35 20.96 19.09
CA GLY A 12 -53.42 20.46 19.95
C GLY A 12 -53.46 18.92 19.97
N GLU A 13 -54.20 18.34 20.92
CA GLU A 13 -54.28 16.88 21.15
C GLU A 13 -54.57 16.05 19.88
N ALA A 14 -55.45 16.53 19.00
CA ALA A 14 -55.79 15.82 17.76
C ALA A 14 -54.60 15.72 16.79
N ALA A 15 -53.77 16.76 16.71
CA ALA A 15 -52.57 16.77 15.88
C ALA A 15 -51.47 15.88 16.50
N ASP A 16 -51.34 15.90 17.83
CA ASP A 16 -50.44 15.02 18.56
C ASP A 16 -50.81 13.53 18.39
N ALA A 17 -52.10 13.18 18.47
CA ALA A 17 -52.58 11.84 18.20
C ALA A 17 -52.31 11.39 16.75
N ALA A 18 -52.45 12.32 15.78
CA ALA A 18 -52.12 12.06 14.38
C ALA A 18 -50.62 11.81 14.17
N LEU A 19 -49.75 12.54 14.86
CA LEU A 19 -48.30 12.30 14.83
C LEU A 19 -47.95 10.90 15.35
N VAL A 20 -48.54 10.48 16.47
CA VAL A 20 -48.33 9.14 17.05
C VAL A 20 -48.75 8.05 16.05
N ALA A 21 -49.95 8.17 15.49
CA ALA A 21 -50.45 7.20 14.51
C ALA A 21 -49.58 7.14 13.24
N LEU A 22 -49.08 8.31 12.79
CA LEU A 22 -48.23 8.41 11.60
C LEU A 22 -46.87 7.74 11.82
N VAL A 23 -46.23 7.92 12.98
CA VAL A 23 -44.97 7.25 13.29
C VAL A 23 -45.11 5.73 13.23
N ASP A 24 -46.22 5.19 13.74
CA ASP A 24 -46.47 3.75 13.74
C ASP A 24 -46.69 3.15 12.35
N ALA A 25 -47.24 3.94 11.42
CA ALA A 25 -47.50 3.50 10.06
C ALA A 25 -46.27 3.63 9.13
N LEU A 26 -45.26 4.42 9.50
CA LEU A 26 -44.16 4.77 8.62
C LEU A 26 -42.97 3.79 8.71
N PRO A 27 -42.26 3.57 7.59
CA PRO A 27 -41.02 2.83 7.58
C PRO A 27 -39.90 3.61 8.28
N ALA A 28 -38.81 2.90 8.49
CA ALA A 28 -37.75 3.32 9.36
C ALA A 28 -37.23 4.76 9.14
N GLY A 29 -36.69 5.01 7.94
CA GLY A 29 -36.13 6.32 7.59
C GLY A 29 -37.15 7.47 7.60
N ALA A 30 -38.45 7.18 7.50
CA ALA A 30 -39.50 8.20 7.53
C ALA A 30 -39.95 8.55 8.96
N GLN A 31 -39.84 7.62 9.92
CA GLN A 31 -40.15 7.91 11.33
C GLN A 31 -39.26 9.03 11.89
N GLY A 32 -37.97 9.05 11.54
CA GLY A 32 -37.04 10.10 11.97
C GLY A 32 -37.42 11.51 11.52
N GLN A 33 -38.00 11.64 10.32
CA GLN A 33 -38.48 12.92 9.79
C GLN A 33 -39.69 13.42 10.59
N VAL A 34 -40.59 12.51 10.99
CA VAL A 34 -41.75 12.85 11.83
C VAL A 34 -41.32 13.22 13.25
N VAL A 35 -40.32 12.53 13.82
CA VAL A 35 -39.72 12.92 15.11
C VAL A 35 -39.10 14.31 15.03
N THR A 36 -38.32 14.58 13.98
CA THR A 36 -37.69 15.90 13.77
C THR A 36 -38.74 17.00 13.62
N LEU A 37 -39.84 16.71 12.91
CA LEU A 37 -40.98 17.62 12.77
C LEU A 37 -41.64 17.89 14.12
N ALA A 38 -41.97 16.83 14.89
CA ALA A 38 -42.59 16.94 16.21
C ALA A 38 -41.74 17.80 17.17
N GLN A 39 -40.42 17.59 17.18
CA GLN A 39 -39.49 18.41 17.95
C GLN A 39 -39.48 19.87 17.48
N HIS A 40 -39.44 20.12 16.16
CA HIS A 40 -39.46 21.49 15.62
C HIS A 40 -40.74 22.25 15.99
N VAL A 41 -41.89 21.57 16.00
CA VAL A 41 -43.18 22.19 16.35
C VAL A 41 -43.43 22.23 17.86
N GLY A 42 -42.55 21.62 18.67
CA GLY A 42 -42.61 21.62 20.14
C GLY A 42 -43.53 20.57 20.75
N SER A 43 -43.87 19.50 20.05
CA SER A 43 -44.70 18.40 20.56
C SER A 43 -43.85 17.34 21.28
N THR A 44 -44.31 16.91 22.46
CA THR A 44 -43.73 15.83 23.27
C THR A 44 -44.50 14.51 23.15
N ALA A 45 -45.56 14.47 22.32
CA ALA A 45 -46.46 13.32 22.21
C ALA A 45 -45.76 12.03 21.76
N LEU A 46 -44.62 12.15 21.08
CA LEU A 46 -43.82 11.02 20.61
C LEU A 46 -42.78 10.54 21.63
N ASP A 47 -42.46 11.31 22.67
CA ASP A 47 -41.27 11.07 23.52
C ASP A 47 -41.29 9.67 24.17
N SER A 48 -42.42 9.28 24.76
CA SER A 48 -42.56 7.95 25.38
C SER A 48 -42.49 6.80 24.36
N ARG A 49 -43.04 7.02 23.15
CA ARG A 49 -43.03 6.01 22.08
C ARG A 49 -41.61 5.83 21.52
N ILE A 50 -40.94 6.93 21.26
CA ILE A 50 -39.55 6.96 20.75
C ILE A 50 -38.57 6.42 21.79
N GLY A 51 -38.79 6.72 23.08
CA GLY A 51 -38.02 6.12 24.17
C GLY A 51 -38.07 4.59 24.12
N ARG A 52 -39.28 4.00 24.10
CA ARG A 52 -39.44 2.53 24.02
C ARG A 52 -38.82 1.90 22.78
N ILE A 53 -38.95 2.53 21.62
CA ILE A 53 -38.32 2.03 20.38
C ILE A 53 -36.79 2.12 20.50
N SER A 54 -36.28 3.23 21.04
CA SER A 54 -34.84 3.42 21.26
C SER A 54 -34.28 2.35 22.20
N ASP A 55 -34.95 2.09 23.33
CA ASP A 55 -34.52 1.09 24.31
C ASP A 55 -34.47 -0.32 23.71
N ALA A 56 -35.46 -0.68 22.89
CA ALA A 56 -35.48 -1.97 22.19
C ALA A 56 -34.34 -2.10 21.16
N LEU A 57 -34.00 -1.00 20.46
CA LEU A 57 -32.87 -0.97 19.53
C LEU A 57 -31.55 -1.07 20.27
N VAL A 58 -31.37 -0.34 21.38
CA VAL A 58 -30.18 -0.46 22.23
C VAL A 58 -30.03 -1.88 22.77
N SER A 59 -31.12 -2.50 23.23
CA SER A 59 -31.10 -3.90 23.66
C SER A 59 -30.68 -4.86 22.54
N THR A 60 -31.04 -4.59 21.28
CA THR A 60 -30.60 -5.39 20.13
C THR A 60 -29.12 -5.16 19.84
N ILE A 61 -28.67 -3.92 19.90
CA ILE A 61 -27.26 -3.54 19.71
C ILE A 61 -26.36 -4.23 20.77
N ASP A 62 -26.84 -4.36 22.01
CA ASP A 62 -26.08 -4.93 23.13
C ASP A 62 -26.13 -6.45 23.23
N ASP A 63 -27.01 -7.12 22.50
CA ASP A 63 -27.18 -8.58 22.57
C ASP A 63 -26.06 -9.30 21.78
N PRO A 64 -25.08 -9.95 22.45
CA PRO A 64 -23.98 -10.64 21.78
C PRO A 64 -24.43 -11.92 21.07
N ALA A 65 -25.64 -12.42 21.33
CA ALA A 65 -26.20 -13.58 20.64
C ALA A 65 -26.75 -13.23 19.24
N ARG A 66 -26.96 -11.94 18.95
CA ARG A 66 -27.44 -11.45 17.66
C ARG A 66 -26.31 -11.37 16.64
N ALA A 67 -26.66 -11.59 15.37
CA ALA A 67 -25.71 -11.43 14.27
C ALA A 67 -25.27 -9.96 14.15
N ASP A 68 -24.00 -9.73 13.80
CA ASP A 68 -23.43 -8.39 13.62
C ASP A 68 -24.30 -7.54 12.66
N ALA A 69 -24.83 -8.12 11.59
CA ALA A 69 -25.72 -7.44 10.65
C ALA A 69 -27.03 -6.92 11.30
N GLU A 70 -27.64 -7.69 12.21
CA GLU A 70 -28.85 -7.26 12.93
C GLU A 70 -28.54 -6.09 13.88
N ARG A 71 -27.38 -6.16 14.54
CA ARG A 71 -26.91 -5.13 15.48
C ARG A 71 -26.56 -3.83 14.76
N ILE A 72 -25.90 -3.92 13.61
CA ILE A 72 -25.61 -2.76 12.73
C ILE A 72 -26.93 -2.13 12.26
N ALA A 73 -27.87 -2.94 11.77
CA ALA A 73 -29.18 -2.44 11.33
C ALA A 73 -29.94 -1.74 12.47
N ALA A 74 -29.84 -2.24 13.71
CA ALA A 74 -30.42 -1.60 14.88
C ALA A 74 -29.75 -0.24 15.20
N ALA A 75 -28.42 -0.13 15.06
CA ALA A 75 -27.70 1.14 15.22
C ALA A 75 -28.07 2.16 14.14
N GLU A 76 -28.12 1.75 12.87
CA GLU A 76 -28.59 2.60 11.75
C GLU A 76 -30.00 3.12 12.00
N ARG A 77 -30.89 2.21 12.43
CA ARG A 77 -32.27 2.52 12.77
C ARG A 77 -32.36 3.54 13.90
N LEU A 78 -31.56 3.38 14.95
CA LEU A 78 -31.52 4.26 16.11
C LEU A 78 -31.06 5.67 15.71
N VAL A 79 -29.97 5.77 14.94
CA VAL A 79 -29.46 7.05 14.44
C VAL A 79 -30.48 7.73 13.54
N GLN A 80 -31.11 7.00 12.60
CA GLN A 80 -32.14 7.57 11.73
C GLN A 80 -33.40 8.02 12.51
N LEU A 81 -33.73 7.35 13.61
CA LEU A 81 -34.90 7.71 14.42
C LEU A 81 -34.69 9.03 15.18
N ARG A 82 -33.46 9.30 15.63
CA ARG A 82 -33.09 10.48 16.42
C ARG A 82 -31.83 11.14 15.82
N PRO A 83 -31.90 11.67 14.58
CA PRO A 83 -30.71 12.04 13.81
C PRO A 83 -29.90 13.19 14.42
N ALA A 84 -30.55 14.13 15.12
CA ALA A 84 -29.90 15.27 15.76
C ALA A 84 -29.51 15.02 17.24
N ASP A 85 -29.71 13.81 17.76
CA ASP A 85 -29.50 13.51 19.18
C ASP A 85 -28.05 13.08 19.47
N THR A 86 -27.38 13.87 20.30
CA THR A 86 -26.00 13.63 20.72
C THR A 86 -25.86 12.42 21.64
N ALA A 87 -26.89 12.09 22.44
CA ALA A 87 -26.85 10.92 23.31
C ALA A 87 -26.82 9.62 22.50
N VAL A 88 -27.48 9.59 21.34
CA VAL A 88 -27.43 8.43 20.43
C VAL A 88 -26.03 8.25 19.84
N VAL A 89 -25.36 9.35 19.51
CA VAL A 89 -23.96 9.31 19.05
C VAL A 89 -23.08 8.66 20.12
N ASP A 90 -23.18 9.09 21.37
CA ASP A 90 -22.40 8.54 22.48
C ASP A 90 -22.69 7.06 22.71
N VAL A 91 -23.96 6.66 22.71
CA VAL A 91 -24.39 5.26 22.86
C VAL A 91 -23.73 4.39 21.79
N VAL A 92 -23.86 4.75 20.51
CA VAL A 92 -23.28 3.94 19.42
C VAL A 92 -21.76 3.96 19.48
N MET A 93 -21.15 5.13 19.74
CA MET A 93 -19.70 5.25 19.74
C MET A 93 -19.04 4.46 20.87
N GLN A 94 -19.64 4.39 22.06
CA GLN A 94 -19.12 3.60 23.20
C GLN A 94 -18.93 2.10 22.86
N ARG A 95 -19.63 1.58 21.85
CA ARG A 95 -19.58 0.17 21.43
C ARG A 95 -18.57 -0.10 20.30
N VAL A 96 -17.94 0.94 19.78
CA VAL A 96 -16.83 0.86 18.82
C VAL A 96 -15.52 0.59 19.57
N GLY A 97 -14.81 -0.50 19.23
CA GLY A 97 -13.50 -0.81 19.82
C GLY A 97 -13.14 -2.30 19.80
N GLY A 98 -12.07 -2.64 20.53
CA GLY A 98 -11.43 -3.96 20.51
C GLY A 98 -12.25 -5.14 21.04
N ARG A 99 -13.37 -4.89 21.74
CA ARG A 99 -14.29 -5.95 22.17
C ARG A 99 -15.29 -6.38 21.09
N SER A 100 -15.55 -5.50 20.11
CA SER A 100 -16.44 -5.75 18.98
C SER A 100 -15.66 -6.27 17.78
N SER A 101 -16.31 -7.02 16.89
CA SER A 101 -15.69 -7.41 15.61
C SER A 101 -15.35 -6.17 14.76
N PRO A 102 -14.38 -6.28 13.83
CA PRO A 102 -14.06 -5.19 12.92
C PRO A 102 -15.29 -4.78 12.08
N GLU A 103 -16.05 -5.76 11.58
CA GLU A 103 -17.26 -5.52 10.80
C GLU A 103 -18.34 -4.78 11.61
N LEU A 104 -18.58 -5.20 12.85
CA LEU A 104 -19.56 -4.56 13.72
C LEU A 104 -19.16 -3.12 14.07
N SER A 105 -17.90 -2.92 14.47
CA SER A 105 -17.38 -1.58 14.79
C SER A 105 -17.39 -0.66 13.57
N ALA A 106 -17.02 -1.15 12.39
CA ALA A 106 -17.06 -0.38 11.14
C ALA A 106 -18.52 -0.03 10.76
N GLY A 107 -19.45 -0.97 10.94
CA GLY A 107 -20.88 -0.74 10.74
C GLY A 107 -21.46 0.32 11.68
N PHE A 108 -21.07 0.33 12.96
CA PHE A 108 -21.46 1.38 13.90
C PHE A 108 -20.89 2.76 13.51
N ILE A 109 -19.64 2.83 13.08
CA ILE A 109 -19.04 4.06 12.55
C ILE A 109 -19.80 4.54 11.30
N ALA A 110 -20.18 3.64 10.39
CA ALA A 110 -20.97 3.98 9.21
C ALA A 110 -22.39 4.46 9.59
N ALA A 111 -23.04 3.83 10.56
CA ALA A 111 -24.34 4.22 11.08
C ALA A 111 -24.32 5.66 11.65
N LEU A 112 -23.25 6.04 12.36
CA LEU A 112 -23.05 7.41 12.85
C LEU A 112 -23.01 8.44 11.70
N GLY A 113 -22.58 8.04 10.50
CA GLY A 113 -22.61 8.88 9.29
C GLY A 113 -24.00 9.33 8.86
N LEU A 114 -25.06 8.67 9.36
CA LEU A 114 -26.46 9.04 9.11
C LEU A 114 -26.96 10.12 10.09
N SER A 115 -26.17 10.47 11.11
CA SER A 115 -26.52 11.49 12.09
C SER A 115 -26.42 12.90 11.49
N SER A 116 -27.32 13.78 11.92
CA SER A 116 -27.25 15.22 11.69
C SER A 116 -26.78 15.99 12.94
N ALA A 117 -26.34 15.30 14.00
CA ALA A 117 -25.76 15.94 15.18
C ALA A 117 -24.36 16.49 14.87
N SER A 118 -24.07 17.71 15.30
CA SER A 118 -22.75 18.35 15.12
C SER A 118 -21.61 17.61 15.83
N GLU A 119 -21.95 16.82 16.85
CA GLU A 119 -21.08 16.07 17.72
C GLU A 119 -20.66 14.74 17.08
N ALA A 120 -21.40 14.21 16.09
CA ALA A 120 -21.07 12.95 15.42
C ALA A 120 -19.66 12.92 14.81
N PRO A 121 -19.25 13.88 13.94
CA PRO A 121 -17.90 13.88 13.41
C PRO A 121 -16.84 14.19 14.49
N VAL A 122 -17.19 14.95 15.53
CA VAL A 122 -16.31 15.24 16.66
C VAL A 122 -15.99 13.94 17.42
N ALA A 123 -17.00 13.15 17.76
CA ALA A 123 -16.87 11.88 18.47
C ALA A 123 -16.04 10.85 17.68
N ILE A 124 -16.21 10.79 16.35
CA ILE A 124 -15.41 9.93 15.48
C ILE A 124 -13.95 10.40 15.45
N LEU A 125 -13.72 11.70 15.23
CA LEU A 125 -12.36 12.26 15.09
C LEU A 125 -11.57 12.27 16.40
N ASP A 126 -12.23 12.45 17.56
CA ASP A 126 -11.61 12.39 18.88
C ASP A 126 -11.05 11.00 19.19
N ARG A 127 -11.68 9.94 18.67
CA ARG A 127 -11.24 8.55 18.87
C ARG A 127 -10.39 8.01 17.72
N LEU A 128 -10.13 8.79 16.67
CA LEU A 128 -9.46 8.31 15.46
C LEU A 128 -8.10 7.65 15.71
N ALA A 129 -7.30 8.24 16.62
CA ALA A 129 -6.01 7.70 17.02
C ALA A 129 -6.15 6.37 17.79
N ALA A 130 -7.30 6.17 18.47
CA ALA A 130 -7.63 4.99 19.26
C ALA A 130 -8.06 3.77 18.41
N LEU A 131 -8.43 3.97 17.15
CA LEU A 131 -8.99 2.94 16.28
C LEU A 131 -7.93 2.01 15.69
N THR A 132 -8.31 0.75 15.39
CA THR A 132 -7.50 -0.17 14.58
C THR A 132 -7.47 0.29 13.11
N PRO A 133 -6.52 -0.18 12.27
CA PRO A 133 -6.40 0.29 10.90
C PRO A 133 -7.68 0.19 10.05
N PRO A 134 -8.42 -0.95 10.03
CA PRO A 134 -9.68 -1.06 9.29
C PRO A 134 -10.75 -0.08 9.81
N LEU A 135 -10.81 0.12 11.12
CA LEU A 135 -11.76 1.06 11.74
C LEU A 135 -11.41 2.51 11.46
N ARG A 136 -10.11 2.83 11.38
CA ARG A 136 -9.64 4.16 11.00
C ARG A 136 -10.00 4.49 9.55
N GLU A 137 -9.85 3.51 8.65
CA GLU A 137 -10.31 3.63 7.26
C GLU A 137 -11.82 3.85 7.19
N ALA A 138 -12.62 3.08 7.94
CA ALA A 138 -14.06 3.27 8.03
C ALA A 138 -14.42 4.68 8.55
N ALA A 139 -13.77 5.13 9.62
CA ALA A 139 -13.96 6.46 10.22
C ALA A 139 -13.65 7.60 9.25
N VAL A 140 -12.47 7.56 8.61
CA VAL A 140 -12.07 8.58 7.64
C VAL A 140 -13.02 8.57 6.46
N ARG A 141 -13.41 7.40 5.94
CA ARG A 141 -14.37 7.28 4.85
C ARG A 141 -15.73 7.89 5.19
N THR A 142 -16.26 7.59 6.38
CA THR A 142 -17.52 8.18 6.86
C THR A 142 -17.43 9.70 6.95
N VAL A 143 -16.32 10.23 7.49
CA VAL A 143 -16.09 11.67 7.60
C VAL A 143 -15.95 12.34 6.24
N LEU A 144 -15.24 11.71 5.29
CA LEU A 144 -15.05 12.25 3.94
C LEU A 144 -16.32 12.19 3.07
N ALA A 145 -17.28 11.32 3.39
CA ALA A 145 -18.55 11.23 2.68
C ALA A 145 -19.44 12.47 2.89
N ASN A 146 -19.23 13.22 3.99
CA ASN A 146 -19.95 14.45 4.29
C ASN A 146 -19.03 15.67 4.12
N ARG A 147 -19.45 16.64 3.30
CA ARG A 147 -18.67 17.84 3.00
C ARG A 147 -18.32 18.67 4.23
N GLU A 148 -19.25 18.86 5.17
CA GLU A 148 -19.01 19.66 6.38
C GLU A 148 -18.03 18.95 7.32
N TRP A 149 -18.12 17.63 7.39
CA TRP A 149 -17.25 16.81 8.24
C TRP A 149 -15.84 16.72 7.66
N ALA A 150 -15.71 16.65 6.32
CA ALA A 150 -14.43 16.74 5.63
C ALA A 150 -13.73 18.08 5.88
N VAL A 151 -14.48 19.20 5.96
CA VAL A 151 -13.94 20.50 6.39
C VAL A 151 -13.41 20.43 7.82
N LEU A 152 -14.17 19.86 8.76
CA LEU A 152 -13.72 19.70 10.15
C LEU A 152 -12.46 18.84 10.25
N LEU A 153 -12.34 17.76 9.47
CA LEU A 153 -11.13 16.95 9.42
C LEU A 153 -9.91 17.77 8.99
N VAL A 154 -10.02 18.54 7.90
CA VAL A 154 -8.92 19.40 7.43
C VAL A 154 -8.60 20.49 8.46
N ASP A 155 -9.60 21.09 9.11
CA ASP A 155 -9.40 22.04 10.21
C ASP A 155 -8.58 21.40 11.36
N ARG A 156 -8.90 20.16 11.74
CA ARG A 156 -8.19 19.43 12.79
C ARG A 156 -6.78 19.01 12.38
N LEU A 157 -6.57 18.68 11.12
CA LEU A 157 -5.23 18.41 10.57
C LEU A 157 -4.36 19.68 10.57
N GLU A 158 -4.92 20.83 10.16
CA GLU A 158 -4.21 22.12 10.21
C GLU A 158 -3.85 22.52 11.64
N ARG A 159 -4.77 22.31 12.60
CA ARG A 159 -4.55 22.55 14.03
C ARG A 159 -3.75 21.46 14.72
N ARG A 160 -3.41 20.38 14.01
CA ARG A 160 -2.67 19.21 14.50
C ARG A 160 -3.34 18.50 15.69
N SER A 161 -4.66 18.62 15.83
CA SER A 161 -5.43 17.80 16.78
C SER A 161 -5.73 16.41 16.23
N VAL A 162 -5.62 16.23 14.91
CA VAL A 162 -5.53 14.92 14.24
C VAL A 162 -4.16 14.83 13.59
N ALA A 163 -3.43 13.73 13.80
CA ALA A 163 -2.12 13.56 13.18
C ALA A 163 -2.28 13.10 11.74
N LEU A 164 -1.39 13.54 10.85
CA LEU A 164 -1.42 13.09 9.45
C LEU A 164 -1.22 11.57 9.33
N GLY A 165 -0.48 10.96 10.26
CA GLY A 165 -0.31 9.51 10.37
C GLY A 165 -1.61 8.73 10.66
N ASP A 166 -2.64 9.40 11.19
CA ASP A 166 -3.98 8.83 11.38
C ASP A 166 -4.78 8.75 10.07
N ILE A 167 -4.33 9.39 9.01
CA ILE A 167 -5.04 9.36 7.73
C ILE A 167 -4.43 8.28 6.84
N PRO A 168 -5.17 7.21 6.48
CA PRO A 168 -4.69 6.18 5.58
C PRO A 168 -4.18 6.75 4.26
N LEU A 169 -3.09 6.21 3.73
CA LEU A 169 -2.48 6.69 2.48
C LEU A 169 -3.49 6.78 1.32
N ALA A 170 -4.34 5.76 1.18
CA ALA A 170 -5.37 5.72 0.14
C ALA A 170 -6.41 6.87 0.26
N ASP A 171 -6.68 7.33 1.49
CA ASP A 171 -7.65 8.40 1.73
C ASP A 171 -7.03 9.80 1.63
N ARG A 172 -5.69 9.92 1.76
CA ARG A 172 -4.98 11.19 1.50
C ARG A 172 -5.17 11.66 0.06
N ALA A 173 -5.19 10.74 -0.91
CA ALA A 173 -5.48 11.05 -2.30
C ALA A 173 -6.90 11.63 -2.48
N LYS A 174 -7.89 11.07 -1.77
CA LYS A 174 -9.28 11.58 -1.80
C LYS A 174 -9.39 13.00 -1.27
N LEU A 175 -8.60 13.35 -0.26
CA LEU A 175 -8.50 14.73 0.23
C LEU A 175 -7.88 15.68 -0.81
N THR A 176 -6.83 15.23 -1.53
CA THR A 176 -6.17 16.06 -2.56
C THR A 176 -6.95 16.16 -3.86
N ASP A 177 -7.93 15.28 -4.09
CA ASP A 177 -8.79 15.20 -5.28
C ASP A 177 -10.26 15.57 -4.99
N HIS A 178 -10.55 16.05 -3.78
CA HIS A 178 -11.90 16.38 -3.33
C HIS A 178 -12.66 17.38 -4.25
N PRO A 179 -13.97 17.22 -4.50
CA PRO A 179 -14.70 18.14 -5.41
C PRO A 179 -14.63 19.62 -4.99
N ASP A 180 -14.63 19.89 -3.69
CA ASP A 180 -14.44 21.24 -3.14
C ASP A 180 -13.00 21.73 -3.31
N ARG A 181 -12.82 22.75 -4.16
CA ARG A 181 -11.51 23.37 -4.44
C ARG A 181 -10.83 23.92 -3.20
N ARG A 182 -11.55 24.60 -2.30
CA ARG A 182 -10.95 25.20 -1.10
C ARG A 182 -10.43 24.10 -0.18
N LEU A 183 -11.19 23.02 -0.04
CA LEU A 183 -10.78 21.88 0.78
C LEU A 183 -9.53 21.20 0.21
N ARG A 184 -9.48 20.93 -1.10
CA ARG A 184 -8.30 20.35 -1.75
C ARG A 184 -7.04 21.17 -1.54
N ASP A 185 -7.13 22.49 -1.77
CA ASP A 185 -5.97 23.37 -1.70
C ASP A 185 -5.40 23.40 -0.27
N ARG A 186 -6.27 23.39 0.74
CA ARG A 186 -5.89 23.25 2.16
C ARG A 186 -5.28 21.88 2.47
N ALA A 187 -5.90 20.80 2.01
CA ALA A 187 -5.39 19.44 2.21
C ALA A 187 -4.01 19.26 1.59
N LYS A 188 -3.77 19.76 0.37
CA LYS A 188 -2.46 19.75 -0.29
C LYS A 188 -1.41 20.48 0.54
N LYS A 189 -1.75 21.61 1.15
CA LYS A 189 -0.85 22.38 2.02
C LYS A 189 -0.48 21.59 3.28
N VAL A 190 -1.46 20.97 3.95
CA VAL A 190 -1.21 20.13 5.13
C VAL A 190 -0.32 18.94 4.76
N LEU A 191 -0.62 18.25 3.66
CA LEU A 191 0.14 17.09 3.20
C LEU A 191 1.58 17.45 2.81
N ALA A 192 1.78 18.59 2.15
CA ALA A 192 3.10 19.09 1.81
C ALA A 192 3.92 19.54 3.04
N ALA A 193 3.25 19.98 4.11
CA ALA A 193 3.92 20.41 5.33
C ALA A 193 4.54 19.25 6.13
N GLY A 194 3.98 18.04 6.03
CA GLY A 194 4.54 16.78 6.55
C GLY A 194 4.71 16.66 8.08
N GLY A 195 4.51 15.45 8.61
CA GLY A 195 5.05 15.01 9.91
C GLY A 195 4.43 15.58 11.21
N GLY A 196 4.56 14.83 12.31
CA GLY A 196 4.24 15.29 13.66
C GLY A 196 5.22 16.36 14.17
N LEU A 197 4.94 16.92 15.36
CA LEU A 197 5.83 17.91 15.99
C LEU A 197 7.19 17.27 16.33
N PRO A 198 8.32 17.95 16.04
CA PRO A 198 9.65 17.51 16.50
C PRO A 198 9.69 17.39 18.01
N ASN A 199 10.10 16.22 18.53
CA ASN A 199 10.53 16.14 19.92
C ASN A 199 11.86 16.89 20.08
N ALA A 200 11.94 17.86 21.00
CA ALA A 200 13.11 18.73 21.14
C ALA A 200 14.40 17.95 21.50
N ASP A 201 14.29 16.89 22.29
CA ASP A 201 15.43 16.04 22.63
C ASP A 201 15.89 15.20 21.45
N ARG A 202 14.95 14.67 20.65
CA ARG A 202 15.28 13.94 19.43
C ARG A 202 15.87 14.86 18.35
N GLN A 203 15.33 16.07 18.21
CA GLN A 203 15.85 17.05 17.26
C GLN A 203 17.30 17.42 17.56
N ARG A 204 17.68 17.56 18.83
CA ARG A 204 19.07 17.81 19.25
C ARG A 204 20.02 16.70 18.77
N VAL A 205 19.63 15.44 18.95
CA VAL A 205 20.41 14.28 18.51
C VAL A 205 20.51 14.22 16.98
N ILE A 206 19.42 14.52 16.27
CA ILE A 206 19.41 14.62 14.81
C ILE A 206 20.39 15.71 14.35
N ASP A 207 20.34 16.90 14.95
CA ASP A 207 21.18 18.03 14.56
C ASP A 207 22.68 17.76 14.82
N GLU A 208 23.01 16.92 15.81
CA GLU A 208 24.36 16.46 16.11
C GLU A 208 24.90 15.45 15.08
N ILE A 209 24.07 14.49 14.65
CA ILE A 209 24.48 13.39 13.75
C ILE A 209 24.40 13.78 12.28
N LEU A 210 23.47 14.67 11.91
CA LEU A 210 23.20 15.05 10.52
C LEU A 210 24.43 15.57 9.75
N PRO A 211 25.34 16.38 10.33
CA PRO A 211 26.57 16.80 9.65
C PRO A 211 27.46 15.62 9.25
N VAL A 212 27.57 14.58 10.10
CA VAL A 212 28.37 13.38 9.84
C VAL A 212 27.76 12.56 8.70
N VAL A 213 26.44 12.36 8.73
CA VAL A 213 25.70 11.66 7.68
C VAL A 213 25.85 12.33 6.31
N ARG A 214 25.90 13.66 6.27
CA ARG A 214 26.14 14.41 5.02
C ARG A 214 27.54 14.20 4.44
N GLY A 215 28.51 13.78 5.26
CA GLY A 215 29.86 13.42 4.83
C GLY A 215 29.95 12.10 4.06
N GLY A 216 28.87 11.32 4.01
CA GLY A 216 28.84 9.99 3.40
C GLY A 216 29.39 8.90 4.32
N GLY A 217 29.17 7.64 3.93
CA GLY A 217 29.56 6.48 4.72
C GLY A 217 29.87 5.27 3.83
N ASP A 218 30.25 4.18 4.48
CA ASP A 218 30.60 2.90 3.87
C ASP A 218 29.43 1.92 3.96
N ALA A 219 28.92 1.51 2.80
CA ALA A 219 27.77 0.64 2.71
C ALA A 219 28.03 -0.79 3.22
N ASP A 220 29.26 -1.29 3.18
CA ASP A 220 29.57 -2.63 3.65
C ASP A 220 29.59 -2.66 5.18
N ARG A 221 30.15 -1.62 5.82
CA ARG A 221 30.00 -1.41 7.27
C ARG A 221 28.53 -1.17 7.64
N GLY A 222 27.81 -0.41 6.81
CA GLY A 222 26.39 -0.17 6.99
C GLY A 222 25.52 -1.42 6.98
N ARG A 223 25.85 -2.40 6.12
CA ARG A 223 25.17 -3.70 6.09
C ARG A 223 25.32 -4.48 7.40
N VAL A 224 26.50 -4.41 8.03
CA VAL A 224 26.73 -5.05 9.34
C VAL A 224 25.83 -4.41 10.41
N ILE A 225 25.82 -3.08 10.46
CA ILE A 225 24.96 -2.32 11.40
C ILE A 225 23.48 -2.63 11.14
N PHE A 226 23.05 -2.66 9.87
CA PHE A 226 21.69 -3.02 9.50
C PHE A 226 21.35 -4.40 10.06
N LYS A 227 22.19 -5.41 9.84
CA LYS A 227 21.94 -6.78 10.30
C LYS A 227 21.79 -6.88 11.82
N GLU A 228 22.60 -6.12 12.56
CA GLU A 228 22.59 -6.14 14.03
C GLU A 228 21.40 -5.38 14.64
N GLN A 229 21.07 -4.21 14.08
CA GLN A 229 20.17 -3.23 14.70
C GLN A 229 18.78 -3.20 14.06
N CYS A 230 18.71 -3.37 12.74
CA CYS A 230 17.49 -3.19 11.95
C CYS A 230 16.92 -4.53 11.44
N GLY A 231 17.80 -5.49 11.14
CA GLY A 231 17.48 -6.78 10.50
C GLY A 231 16.66 -7.72 11.37
N LYS A 232 16.50 -7.44 12.67
CA LYS A 232 15.56 -8.16 13.54
C LYS A 232 14.11 -7.90 13.13
N CYS A 233 13.82 -6.69 12.67
CA CYS A 233 12.46 -6.25 12.38
C CYS A 233 12.20 -6.00 10.90
N HIS A 234 13.21 -5.60 10.13
CA HIS A 234 13.05 -5.17 8.74
C HIS A 234 13.78 -6.09 7.76
N VAL A 235 13.17 -6.28 6.59
CA VAL A 235 13.80 -6.93 5.44
C VAL A 235 14.48 -5.88 4.57
N HIS A 236 15.68 -6.16 4.06
CA HIS A 236 16.31 -5.41 2.97
C HIS A 236 17.00 -6.39 2.02
N SER A 237 16.66 -6.34 0.73
CA SER A 237 17.17 -7.25 -0.30
C SER A 237 16.99 -8.74 0.06
N GLY A 238 15.86 -9.09 0.69
CA GLY A 238 15.53 -10.46 1.09
C GLY A 238 16.14 -10.93 2.41
N GLU A 239 16.96 -10.12 3.09
CA GLU A 239 17.55 -10.46 4.41
C GLU A 239 16.87 -9.68 5.55
N GLY A 240 16.53 -10.36 6.65
CA GLY A 240 16.00 -9.76 7.88
C GLY A 240 14.63 -10.28 8.32
N GLY A 241 13.99 -9.59 9.27
CA GLY A 241 12.69 -9.92 9.84
C GLY A 241 11.53 -9.18 9.18
N ARG A 242 10.30 -9.70 9.35
CA ARG A 242 9.06 -9.13 8.77
C ARG A 242 8.12 -8.56 9.84
N VAL A 243 8.69 -7.86 10.83
CA VAL A 243 7.91 -7.19 11.89
C VAL A 243 7.55 -5.76 11.45
N GLY A 244 8.53 -5.02 10.95
CA GLY A 244 8.36 -3.71 10.34
C GLY A 244 8.26 -3.77 8.80
N PRO A 245 8.07 -2.62 8.14
CA PRO A 245 8.03 -2.53 6.68
C PRO A 245 9.30 -3.04 6.02
N GLU A 246 9.19 -3.54 4.79
CA GLU A 246 10.34 -3.88 3.96
C GLU A 246 11.06 -2.61 3.51
N LEU A 247 12.37 -2.56 3.73
CA LEU A 247 13.25 -1.42 3.44
C LEU A 247 13.99 -1.57 2.11
N THR A 248 13.67 -2.60 1.32
CA THR A 248 14.16 -2.74 -0.05
C THR A 248 13.65 -1.55 -0.88
N GLY A 249 14.55 -0.80 -1.52
CA GLY A 249 14.19 0.37 -2.35
C GLY A 249 14.13 1.72 -1.62
N MET A 250 14.51 1.79 -0.34
CA MET A 250 14.57 3.06 0.41
C MET A 250 15.57 4.09 -0.13
N ALA A 251 16.39 3.74 -1.12
CA ALA A 251 17.28 4.65 -1.83
C ALA A 251 16.58 5.77 -2.63
N VAL A 252 15.24 5.72 -2.75
CA VAL A 252 14.44 6.83 -3.28
C VAL A 252 14.33 7.99 -2.28
N HIS A 253 14.48 7.73 -0.98
CA HIS A 253 14.47 8.75 0.06
C HIS A 253 15.88 9.30 0.30
N PRO A 254 16.02 10.62 0.57
CA PRO A 254 17.31 11.19 0.93
C PRO A 254 17.74 10.71 2.33
N ALA A 255 19.05 10.50 2.52
CA ALA A 255 19.59 9.96 3.77
C ALA A 255 19.18 10.75 5.04
N HIS A 256 19.03 12.07 4.94
CA HIS A 256 18.60 12.89 6.08
C HIS A 256 17.16 12.62 6.52
N GLU A 257 16.27 12.24 5.59
CA GLU A 257 14.89 11.89 5.91
C GLU A 257 14.85 10.55 6.65
N LEU A 258 15.59 9.56 6.14
CA LEU A 258 15.74 8.26 6.81
C LEU A 258 16.37 8.39 8.20
N LEU A 259 17.34 9.29 8.39
CA LEU A 259 17.93 9.57 9.70
C LEU A 259 16.87 10.03 10.71
N ILE A 260 15.95 10.92 10.29
CA ILE A 260 14.86 11.39 11.14
C ILE A 260 13.96 10.23 11.54
N HIS A 261 13.61 9.36 10.59
CA HIS A 261 12.79 8.17 10.87
C HIS A 261 13.47 7.23 11.87
N ILE A 262 14.79 7.04 11.77
CA ILE A 262 15.57 6.16 12.66
C ILE A 262 15.68 6.76 14.07
N LEU A 263 15.97 8.06 14.20
CA LEU A 263 16.23 8.70 15.49
C LEU A 263 14.96 9.15 16.21
N ASP A 264 13.88 9.41 15.47
CA ASP A 264 12.59 9.86 15.97
C ASP A 264 11.43 9.04 15.36
N PRO A 265 11.37 7.72 15.62
CA PRO A 265 10.34 6.85 15.05
C PRO A 265 8.92 7.27 15.41
N ASN A 266 8.74 7.99 16.51
CA ASN A 266 7.45 8.46 16.99
C ASN A 266 6.98 9.74 16.27
N ARG A 267 7.86 10.45 15.53
CA ARG A 267 7.52 11.69 14.81
C ARG A 267 6.43 11.49 13.77
N SER A 268 6.41 10.32 13.14
CA SER A 268 5.41 9.97 12.12
C SER A 268 5.22 8.47 12.09
N VAL A 269 4.52 7.94 13.11
CA VAL A 269 4.08 6.54 13.07
C VAL A 269 2.93 6.45 12.08
N GLU A 270 3.18 5.83 10.93
CA GLU A 270 2.10 5.47 10.04
C GLU A 270 1.12 4.56 10.78
N GLY A 271 -0.17 4.85 10.61
CA GLY A 271 -1.23 4.27 11.41
C GLY A 271 -1.26 2.75 11.52
N ASN A 272 -0.67 2.04 10.54
CA ASN A 272 -0.59 0.59 10.47
C ASN A 272 0.55 -0.01 11.32
N TYR A 273 1.51 0.80 11.75
CA TYR A 273 2.70 0.37 12.52
C TYR A 273 2.69 0.92 13.95
N ARG A 274 1.52 1.30 14.47
CA ARG A 274 1.35 1.60 15.89
C ARG A 274 1.31 0.31 16.70
N ALA A 275 1.99 0.33 17.84
CA ALA A 275 1.84 -0.74 18.81
C ALA A 275 0.46 -0.63 19.48
N TYR A 276 -0.13 -1.76 19.84
CA TYR A 276 -1.33 -1.91 20.63
C TYR A 276 -0.98 -2.62 21.93
N THR A 277 -1.53 -2.13 23.03
CA THR A 277 -1.47 -2.77 24.35
C THR A 277 -2.82 -3.39 24.65
N VAL A 278 -2.79 -4.68 24.98
CA VAL A 278 -3.97 -5.48 25.31
C VAL A 278 -3.80 -6.01 26.72
N ALA A 279 -4.73 -5.66 27.60
CA ALA A 279 -4.87 -6.29 28.89
C ALA A 279 -5.98 -7.34 28.81
N THR A 280 -5.69 -8.55 29.25
CA THR A 280 -6.64 -9.66 29.29
C THR A 280 -7.30 -9.78 30.66
N GLU A 281 -8.49 -10.40 30.71
CA GLU A 281 -9.24 -10.61 31.96
C GLU A 281 -8.47 -11.42 33.01
N ASP A 282 -7.51 -12.25 32.58
CA ASP A 282 -6.61 -13.01 33.44
C ASP A 282 -5.42 -12.19 33.99
N GLY A 283 -5.35 -10.90 33.66
CA GLY A 283 -4.35 -9.95 34.15
C GLY A 283 -3.05 -9.88 33.34
N ARG A 284 -2.94 -10.58 32.20
CA ARG A 284 -1.77 -10.43 31.32
C ARG A 284 -1.86 -9.12 30.54
N VAL A 285 -0.71 -8.46 30.36
CA VAL A 285 -0.59 -7.27 29.51
C VAL A 285 0.39 -7.59 28.39
N MET A 286 -0.06 -7.35 27.16
CA MET A 286 0.69 -7.67 25.94
C MET A 286 0.79 -6.42 25.07
N THR A 287 1.97 -6.15 24.51
CA THR A 287 2.18 -5.02 23.61
C THR A 287 2.80 -5.50 22.30
N GLY A 288 2.22 -5.11 21.17
CA GLY A 288 2.74 -5.50 19.85
C GLY A 288 2.03 -4.80 18.70
N LEU A 289 2.50 -5.02 17.47
CA LEU A 289 1.82 -4.56 16.25
C LEU A 289 0.60 -5.42 15.97
N LEU A 290 -0.51 -4.80 15.55
CA LEU A 290 -1.68 -5.55 15.10
C LEU A 290 -1.39 -6.17 13.74
N ALA A 291 -1.19 -7.49 13.71
CA ALA A 291 -0.88 -8.24 12.49
C ALA A 291 -2.13 -8.71 11.75
N ALA A 292 -3.16 -9.08 12.50
CA ALA A 292 -4.46 -9.45 11.96
C ALA A 292 -5.55 -9.21 13.02
N GLU A 293 -6.79 -9.01 12.56
CA GLU A 293 -7.96 -9.05 13.41
C GLU A 293 -9.10 -9.78 12.72
N SER A 294 -9.90 -10.49 13.50
CA SER A 294 -11.05 -11.27 13.05
C SER A 294 -12.25 -11.04 13.96
N ARG A 295 -13.36 -11.72 13.67
CA ARG A 295 -14.56 -11.69 14.51
C ARG A 295 -14.31 -12.16 15.95
N THR A 296 -13.44 -13.14 16.16
CA THR A 296 -13.26 -13.77 17.49
C THR A 296 -11.92 -13.45 18.15
N ALA A 297 -10.91 -13.05 17.38
CA ALA A 297 -9.55 -12.86 17.88
C ALA A 297 -8.85 -11.65 17.28
N VAL A 298 -7.87 -11.12 18.02
CA VAL A 298 -6.85 -10.19 17.55
C VAL A 298 -5.49 -10.88 17.59
N GLU A 299 -4.65 -10.66 16.58
CA GLU A 299 -3.29 -11.19 16.52
C GLU A 299 -2.29 -10.05 16.64
N LEU A 300 -1.45 -10.10 17.68
CA LEU A 300 -0.35 -9.18 17.89
C LEU A 300 0.98 -9.82 17.51
N VAL A 301 1.89 -9.03 16.96
CA VAL A 301 3.31 -9.38 16.80
C VAL A 301 4.11 -8.52 17.76
N ASP A 302 4.78 -9.16 18.73
CA ASP A 302 5.63 -8.44 19.70
C ASP A 302 6.97 -8.00 19.08
N ALA A 303 7.80 -7.32 19.89
CA ALA A 303 9.11 -6.81 19.45
C ALA A 303 10.10 -7.92 19.08
N GLU A 304 9.88 -9.14 19.58
CA GLU A 304 10.65 -10.34 19.26
C GLU A 304 10.16 -11.06 17.99
N GLY A 305 9.10 -10.55 17.36
CA GLY A 305 8.49 -11.12 16.16
C GLY A 305 7.59 -12.32 16.43
N LYS A 306 7.25 -12.59 17.70
CA LYS A 306 6.34 -13.66 18.09
C LYS A 306 4.90 -13.20 17.91
N ARG A 307 4.12 -14.06 17.25
CA ARG A 307 2.69 -13.89 17.04
C ARG A 307 1.91 -14.43 18.24
N VAL A 308 0.98 -13.63 18.75
CA VAL A 308 0.06 -14.04 19.81
C VAL A 308 -1.37 -13.72 19.40
N ALA A 309 -2.19 -14.74 19.32
CA ALA A 309 -3.63 -14.62 19.14
C ALA A 309 -4.30 -14.49 20.51
N ILE A 310 -5.12 -13.45 20.68
CA ILE A 310 -5.89 -13.15 21.90
C ILE A 310 -7.37 -13.18 21.52
N GLN A 311 -8.16 -13.99 22.23
CA GLN A 311 -9.60 -14.04 22.00
C GLN A 311 -10.24 -12.74 22.48
N ARG A 312 -11.13 -12.15 21.68
CA ARG A 312 -11.80 -10.88 22.04
C ARG A 312 -12.62 -10.99 23.32
N SER A 313 -13.14 -12.19 23.63
CA SER A 313 -13.83 -12.47 24.89
C SER A 313 -12.93 -12.41 26.12
N GLU A 314 -11.61 -12.52 25.93
CA GLU A 314 -10.62 -12.45 27.02
C GLU A 314 -10.04 -11.04 27.16
N ILE A 315 -10.42 -10.08 26.30
CA ILE A 315 -9.87 -8.72 26.30
C ILE A 315 -10.63 -7.87 27.31
N ASP A 316 -9.93 -7.48 28.37
CA ASP A 316 -10.42 -6.45 29.28
C ASP A 316 -10.20 -5.06 28.65
N GLU A 317 -8.97 -4.75 28.24
CA GLU A 317 -8.61 -3.45 27.70
C GLU A 317 -7.82 -3.56 26.39
N PHE A 318 -8.13 -2.70 25.43
CA PHE A 318 -7.45 -2.63 24.13
C PHE A 318 -7.16 -1.17 23.80
N GLN A 319 -5.90 -0.77 23.92
CA GLN A 319 -5.46 0.61 23.70
C GLN A 319 -4.31 0.68 22.68
N PRO A 320 -4.36 1.56 21.69
CA PRO A 320 -3.17 1.87 20.91
C PRO A 320 -2.17 2.66 21.76
N SER A 321 -0.90 2.33 21.56
CA SER A 321 0.22 3.11 22.04
C SER A 321 0.43 4.32 21.13
N PRO A 322 0.73 5.51 21.68
CA PRO A 322 1.20 6.64 20.87
C PRO A 322 2.61 6.39 20.29
N ASN A 323 3.30 5.35 20.76
CA ASN A 323 4.65 5.01 20.35
C ASN A 323 4.68 3.95 19.25
N SER A 324 5.68 4.05 18.38
CA SER A 324 6.08 2.99 17.46
C SER A 324 6.57 1.75 18.22
N LEU A 325 6.48 0.57 17.60
CA LEU A 325 7.21 -0.61 18.08
C LEU A 325 8.72 -0.50 17.81
N MET A 326 9.14 0.39 16.89
CA MET A 326 10.56 0.64 16.63
C MET A 326 11.21 1.28 17.88
N PRO A 327 12.32 0.70 18.39
CA PRO A 327 13.01 1.24 19.56
C PRO A 327 13.47 2.69 19.37
N VAL A 328 13.53 3.43 20.47
CA VAL A 328 14.21 4.73 20.54
C VAL A 328 15.59 4.56 21.16
N GLY A 329 16.52 5.48 20.88
CA GLY A 329 17.83 5.50 21.55
C GLY A 329 18.95 4.79 20.80
N PHE A 330 18.82 4.58 19.48
CA PHE A 330 19.88 3.99 18.64
C PHE A 330 21.21 4.75 18.74
N GLU A 331 21.19 6.05 19.05
CA GLU A 331 22.39 6.87 19.27
C GLU A 331 23.28 6.38 20.43
N LYS A 332 22.75 5.54 21.31
CA LYS A 332 23.51 4.91 22.40
C LYS A 332 24.29 3.67 21.96
N GLN A 333 23.93 3.10 20.81
CA GLN A 333 24.48 1.83 20.29
C GLN A 333 25.23 2.03 18.98
N ILE A 334 24.81 2.99 18.17
CA ILE A 334 25.41 3.35 16.89
C ILE A 334 26.07 4.73 17.06
N ARG A 335 27.37 4.82 16.75
CA ARG A 335 28.08 6.10 16.72
C ARG A 335 27.66 6.94 15.50
N PRO A 336 27.86 8.26 15.48
CA PRO A 336 27.49 9.10 14.34
C PRO A 336 27.99 8.58 12.99
N GLU A 337 29.22 8.06 12.92
CA GLU A 337 29.80 7.47 11.70
C GLU A 337 29.06 6.19 11.27
N GLY A 338 28.61 5.40 12.25
CA GLY A 338 27.81 4.21 12.00
C GLY A 338 26.44 4.52 11.38
N PHE A 339 25.85 5.67 11.71
CA PHE A 339 24.64 6.13 11.01
C PHE A 339 24.92 6.53 9.57
N ALA A 340 26.06 7.18 9.31
CA ALA A 340 26.48 7.50 7.94
C ALA A 340 26.70 6.22 7.12
N ASP A 341 27.37 5.21 7.69
CA ASP A 341 27.56 3.90 7.08
C ASP A 341 26.21 3.18 6.84
N LEU A 342 25.34 3.10 7.84
CA LEU A 342 24.01 2.49 7.74
C LEU A 342 23.17 3.16 6.64
N LEU A 343 23.16 4.49 6.59
CA LEU A 343 22.44 5.23 5.58
C LEU A 343 23.08 5.04 4.21
N ALA A 344 24.41 4.99 4.10
CA ALA A 344 25.07 4.67 2.84
C ALA A 344 24.67 3.28 2.31
N PHE A 345 24.41 2.30 3.19
CA PHE A 345 23.83 1.01 2.82
C PHE A 345 22.37 1.13 2.37
N LEU A 346 21.50 1.75 3.18
CA LEU A 346 20.07 1.87 2.89
C LEU A 346 19.77 2.73 1.66
N THR A 347 20.60 3.75 1.41
CA THR A 347 20.50 4.64 0.25
C THR A 347 21.47 4.29 -0.86
N LYS A 348 22.12 3.11 -0.80
CA LYS A 348 22.93 2.62 -1.92
C LYS A 348 22.01 2.44 -3.10
N ARG A 349 21.98 3.42 -4.01
CA ARG A 349 21.48 3.21 -5.36
C ARG A 349 22.42 2.18 -5.96
N GLY A 350 21.94 0.94 -6.10
CA GLY A 350 22.75 -0.12 -6.65
C GLY A 350 23.39 0.37 -7.95
N GLN A 351 24.68 0.06 -8.16
CA GLN A 351 25.29 0.16 -9.48
C GLN A 351 24.37 -0.53 -10.51
N PHE A 352 23.70 -1.60 -10.09
CA PHE A 352 22.72 -2.32 -10.88
C PHE A 352 21.31 -2.14 -10.32
N VAL A 353 20.37 -1.79 -11.18
CA VAL A 353 18.94 -1.66 -10.90
C VAL A 353 18.18 -2.63 -11.81
N PRO A 354 17.62 -3.73 -11.28
CA PRO A 354 16.77 -4.63 -12.06
C PRO A 354 15.60 -3.87 -12.70
N LEU A 355 15.40 -4.08 -13.99
CA LEU A 355 14.32 -3.44 -14.74
C LEU A 355 13.06 -4.32 -14.68
N GLY A 356 12.00 -3.83 -14.03
CA GLY A 356 10.73 -4.54 -13.94
C GLY A 356 10.07 -4.70 -15.30
N LEU A 357 9.89 -5.96 -15.75
CA LEU A 357 9.27 -6.30 -17.02
C LEU A 357 7.81 -6.76 -16.88
N GLU A 358 7.23 -6.74 -15.68
CA GLU A 358 5.92 -7.32 -15.34
C GLU A 358 4.80 -6.75 -16.21
N LYS A 359 4.86 -5.43 -16.48
CA LYS A 359 3.85 -4.73 -17.28
C LYS A 359 3.99 -4.95 -18.78
N VAL A 360 5.12 -5.48 -19.24
CA VAL A 360 5.44 -5.66 -20.66
C VAL A 360 5.70 -7.11 -21.04
N ALA A 361 5.68 -8.04 -20.07
CA ALA A 361 5.79 -9.47 -20.32
C ALA A 361 4.60 -9.96 -21.16
N THR A 362 4.90 -10.77 -22.17
CA THR A 362 3.93 -11.15 -23.21
C THR A 362 3.66 -12.65 -23.25
N ALA A 363 4.53 -13.47 -22.66
CA ALA A 363 4.41 -14.91 -22.66
C ALA A 363 4.75 -15.54 -21.30
N VAL A 364 4.20 -16.74 -21.08
CA VAL A 364 4.45 -17.57 -19.90
C VAL A 364 5.46 -18.66 -20.28
N SER A 365 6.67 -18.55 -19.75
CA SER A 365 7.80 -19.43 -20.12
C SER A 365 7.68 -20.87 -19.60
N THR A 366 6.80 -21.13 -18.64
CA THR A 366 6.47 -22.48 -18.12
C THR A 366 5.41 -23.21 -18.96
N LYS A 367 4.93 -22.59 -20.04
CA LYS A 367 4.03 -23.15 -21.04
C LYS A 367 4.77 -23.26 -22.37
N GLY A 368 4.42 -24.23 -23.22
CA GLY A 368 5.07 -24.33 -24.53
C GLY A 368 4.80 -23.08 -25.36
N MET A 369 5.86 -22.35 -25.72
CA MET A 369 5.73 -20.99 -26.27
C MET A 369 5.58 -20.93 -27.79
N PHE A 370 5.69 -22.04 -28.53
CA PHE A 370 5.84 -22.00 -29.99
C PHE A 370 4.78 -22.80 -30.76
N TYR A 371 4.84 -24.13 -30.79
CA TYR A 371 3.94 -24.97 -31.57
C TYR A 371 2.84 -25.62 -30.72
N ASP A 372 3.20 -26.12 -29.53
CA ASP A 372 2.27 -26.83 -28.67
C ASP A 372 2.32 -26.29 -27.24
N PRO A 373 1.19 -25.74 -26.71
CA PRO A 373 1.14 -25.24 -25.34
C PRO A 373 1.47 -26.30 -24.27
N GLN A 374 1.30 -27.59 -24.58
CA GLN A 374 1.62 -28.70 -23.68
C GLN A 374 3.07 -29.19 -23.81
N SER A 375 3.79 -28.78 -24.86
CA SER A 375 5.16 -29.20 -25.09
C SER A 375 6.07 -28.83 -23.93
N ALA A 376 6.78 -29.83 -23.38
CA ALA A 376 7.76 -29.60 -22.34
C ALA A 376 8.99 -28.90 -22.91
N VAL A 377 9.45 -29.29 -24.11
CA VAL A 377 10.69 -28.80 -24.75
C VAL A 377 10.64 -27.32 -25.15
N GLU A 378 9.44 -26.76 -25.27
CA GLU A 378 9.21 -25.36 -25.66
C GLU A 378 9.13 -24.35 -24.51
N ARG A 379 9.67 -24.73 -23.35
CA ARG A 379 9.62 -23.97 -22.11
C ARG A 379 11.01 -23.50 -21.70
N LEU A 380 11.04 -22.38 -20.98
CA LEU A 380 12.23 -21.89 -20.26
C LEU A 380 11.89 -21.87 -18.78
N VAL A 381 12.24 -22.95 -18.06
CA VAL A 381 11.89 -23.11 -16.65
C VAL A 381 13.16 -23.06 -15.80
N PHE A 382 13.26 -22.05 -14.95
CA PHE A 382 14.31 -22.00 -13.93
C PHE A 382 13.95 -22.93 -12.76
N ALA A 383 14.98 -23.44 -12.07
CA ALA A 383 14.80 -24.26 -10.87
C ALA A 383 14.03 -23.51 -9.77
N ASP A 384 14.24 -22.20 -9.70
CA ASP A 384 13.50 -21.25 -8.86
C ASP A 384 13.46 -19.87 -9.55
N TRP A 385 12.46 -19.06 -9.20
CA TRP A 385 12.24 -17.71 -9.72
C TRP A 385 12.83 -16.61 -8.82
N GLY A 386 13.72 -16.98 -7.89
CA GLY A 386 14.44 -16.02 -7.07
C GLY A 386 15.49 -15.22 -7.88
N PRO A 387 16.12 -14.23 -7.25
CA PRO A 387 17.16 -13.42 -7.88
C PRO A 387 18.26 -14.28 -8.50
N LYS A 388 18.68 -13.95 -9.72
CA LYS A 388 19.80 -14.58 -10.43
C LYS A 388 20.94 -13.60 -10.54
N GLU A 389 22.16 -14.12 -10.62
CA GLU A 389 23.34 -13.30 -10.85
C GLU A 389 24.15 -13.89 -12.00
N PHE A 390 24.65 -13.03 -12.87
CA PHE A 390 25.65 -13.39 -13.87
C PHE A 390 26.76 -12.34 -13.89
N ARG A 391 27.99 -12.75 -13.61
CA ARG A 391 29.17 -11.87 -13.53
C ARG A 391 28.99 -10.65 -12.61
N GLY A 392 28.39 -10.83 -11.43
CA GLY A 392 28.15 -9.73 -10.50
C GLY A 392 26.96 -8.83 -10.86
N VAL A 393 26.25 -9.12 -11.97
CA VAL A 393 25.04 -8.39 -12.36
C VAL A 393 23.81 -9.13 -11.83
N PRO A 394 23.03 -8.53 -10.90
CA PRO A 394 21.82 -9.14 -10.37
C PRO A 394 20.64 -8.95 -11.32
N PHE A 395 19.88 -10.01 -11.57
CA PHE A 395 18.64 -10.02 -12.34
C PHE A 395 17.48 -10.46 -11.44
N SER A 396 16.36 -9.73 -11.53
CA SER A 396 15.10 -10.15 -10.92
C SER A 396 14.28 -10.89 -11.96
N LEU A 397 13.91 -12.14 -11.66
CA LEU A 397 12.97 -12.90 -12.48
C LEU A 397 11.54 -12.63 -12.02
N ILE A 398 10.58 -12.81 -12.92
CA ILE A 398 9.15 -12.76 -12.61
C ILE A 398 8.70 -14.19 -12.32
N ASP A 399 8.08 -14.42 -11.15
CA ASP A 399 7.45 -15.69 -10.84
C ASP A 399 6.15 -15.85 -11.68
N PRO A 400 6.05 -16.84 -12.58
CA PRO A 400 4.86 -17.07 -13.38
C PRO A 400 3.65 -17.59 -12.59
N LEU A 401 3.81 -17.86 -11.28
CA LEU A 401 2.81 -18.46 -10.40
C LEU A 401 2.21 -19.72 -11.04
N GLY A 402 3.09 -20.65 -11.39
CA GLY A 402 2.74 -21.80 -12.24
C GLY A 402 2.68 -21.41 -13.70
N GLN A 403 1.48 -21.17 -14.25
CA GLN A 403 1.25 -20.80 -15.66
C GLN A 403 0.35 -19.57 -15.83
N SER A 404 0.16 -18.79 -14.77
CA SER A 404 -0.89 -17.76 -14.69
C SER A 404 -0.40 -16.36 -15.05
N VAL A 405 0.89 -16.07 -14.85
CA VAL A 405 1.46 -14.73 -15.03
C VAL A 405 2.50 -14.75 -16.16
N PRO A 406 2.36 -13.91 -17.20
CA PRO A 406 3.41 -13.69 -18.18
C PRO A 406 4.70 -13.24 -17.50
N ASN A 407 5.80 -13.91 -17.81
CA ASN A 407 7.06 -13.71 -17.10
C ASN A 407 8.27 -13.49 -18.02
N VAL A 408 8.07 -13.51 -19.34
CA VAL A 408 9.08 -13.16 -20.34
C VAL A 408 8.48 -12.25 -21.41
N VAL A 409 9.31 -11.43 -22.03
CA VAL A 409 8.94 -10.65 -23.22
C VAL A 409 9.32 -11.48 -24.45
N MET A 410 8.33 -12.08 -25.10
CA MET A 410 8.44 -12.64 -26.44
C MET A 410 7.87 -11.65 -27.46
N LEU A 411 8.61 -11.37 -28.52
CA LEU A 411 8.14 -10.52 -29.62
C LEU A 411 7.64 -11.36 -30.80
N HIS A 412 6.89 -10.68 -31.68
CA HIS A 412 6.29 -11.26 -32.88
C HIS A 412 7.25 -12.16 -33.68
N GLY A 413 6.83 -13.38 -34.02
CA GLY A 413 7.44 -14.22 -35.04
C GLY A 413 6.36 -14.79 -35.96
N PRO A 414 6.64 -15.03 -37.25
CA PRO A 414 5.63 -15.50 -38.21
C PRO A 414 5.24 -16.97 -38.06
N GLN A 415 5.93 -17.74 -37.20
CA GLN A 415 5.77 -19.17 -37.05
C GLN A 415 5.19 -19.53 -35.67
N GLY A 416 4.54 -20.70 -35.57
CA GLY A 416 3.94 -21.20 -34.33
C GLY A 416 2.54 -20.64 -34.06
N TYR A 417 1.96 -21.00 -32.92
CA TYR A 417 0.62 -20.58 -32.50
C TYR A 417 0.64 -19.26 -31.71
N LEU A 418 1.65 -19.07 -30.85
CA LEU A 418 1.74 -17.93 -29.94
C LEU A 418 2.54 -16.75 -30.52
N PRO A 419 3.73 -16.93 -31.12
CA PRO A 419 4.54 -15.82 -31.61
C PRO A 419 3.82 -14.87 -32.60
N PRO A 420 2.95 -15.32 -33.53
CA PRO A 420 2.25 -14.40 -34.44
C PRO A 420 1.30 -13.43 -33.72
N THR A 421 0.87 -13.76 -32.50
CA THR A 421 -0.01 -12.92 -31.68
C THR A 421 0.75 -11.93 -30.79
N MET A 422 2.06 -12.06 -30.69
CA MET A 422 2.89 -11.22 -29.84
C MET A 422 3.10 -9.83 -30.47
N PRO A 423 3.30 -8.79 -29.66
CA PRO A 423 3.56 -7.46 -30.18
C PRO A 423 4.90 -7.41 -30.92
N ARG A 424 4.99 -6.51 -31.91
CA ARG A 424 6.26 -6.19 -32.58
C ARG A 424 7.15 -5.24 -31.78
N LYS A 425 6.60 -4.63 -30.72
CA LYS A 425 7.30 -3.68 -29.87
C LYS A 425 6.71 -3.67 -28.47
N VAL A 426 7.56 -3.63 -27.45
CA VAL A 426 7.18 -3.22 -26.10
C VAL A 426 8.05 -2.07 -25.63
N SER A 427 7.56 -1.24 -24.71
CA SER A 427 8.25 -0.06 -24.21
C SER A 427 8.21 -0.06 -22.68
N VAL A 428 9.38 0.05 -22.06
CA VAL A 428 9.54 0.16 -20.62
C VAL A 428 9.90 1.61 -20.32
N PRO A 429 9.02 2.39 -19.67
CA PRO A 429 9.32 3.77 -19.31
C PRO A 429 10.41 3.81 -18.23
N LEU A 430 11.31 4.78 -18.32
CA LEU A 430 12.28 5.10 -17.27
C LEU A 430 12.55 6.60 -17.22
N ASP A 431 13.19 7.03 -16.14
CA ASP A 431 13.73 8.38 -15.99
C ASP A 431 15.10 8.28 -15.32
N ALA A 432 16.10 7.89 -16.11
CA ALA A 432 17.43 7.58 -15.61
C ALA A 432 18.50 7.72 -16.69
N THR A 433 19.68 8.21 -16.29
CA THR A 433 20.90 8.05 -17.09
C THR A 433 21.44 6.65 -16.88
N VAL A 434 21.59 5.89 -17.96
CA VAL A 434 22.03 4.49 -17.94
C VAL A 434 23.43 4.39 -18.54
N ARG A 435 24.34 3.69 -17.86
CA ARG A 435 25.67 3.35 -18.37
C ARG A 435 25.61 2.15 -19.31
N THR A 436 24.91 1.09 -18.92
CA THR A 436 24.76 -0.14 -19.69
C THR A 436 23.45 -0.83 -19.33
N ILE A 437 22.78 -1.46 -20.28
CA ILE A 437 21.71 -2.41 -20.02
C ILE A 437 22.25 -3.83 -20.17
N HIS A 438 22.04 -4.64 -19.14
CA HIS A 438 22.35 -6.06 -19.11
C HIS A 438 21.06 -6.84 -19.35
N LEU A 439 21.10 -7.86 -20.19
CA LEU A 439 19.93 -8.68 -20.53
C LEU A 439 20.22 -10.16 -20.33
N LEU A 440 19.30 -10.86 -19.69
CA LEU A 440 19.12 -12.30 -19.87
C LEU A 440 18.17 -12.49 -21.06
N SER A 441 18.76 -12.76 -22.21
CA SER A 441 18.09 -12.87 -23.51
C SER A 441 19.01 -13.64 -24.45
N GLY A 442 19.39 -13.06 -25.60
CA GLY A 442 20.31 -13.66 -26.58
C GLY A 442 19.74 -14.90 -27.25
N VAL A 443 18.44 -15.16 -27.11
CA VAL A 443 17.78 -16.36 -27.61
C VAL A 443 16.47 -16.04 -28.33
N ALA A 444 16.11 -16.89 -29.28
CA ALA A 444 14.87 -16.77 -30.05
C ALA A 444 14.33 -18.14 -30.47
N GLY A 445 13.01 -18.23 -30.65
CA GLY A 445 12.41 -19.30 -31.44
C GLY A 445 12.87 -19.21 -32.89
N TRP A 446 13.22 -20.35 -33.48
CA TRP A 446 13.85 -20.46 -34.80
C TRP A 446 15.12 -19.62 -34.94
N GLY A 447 15.86 -19.38 -33.85
CA GLY A 447 17.16 -18.70 -33.90
C GLY A 447 18.24 -19.52 -34.61
N PHE A 448 19.42 -18.95 -34.82
CA PHE A 448 20.55 -19.67 -35.40
C PHE A 448 20.89 -20.94 -34.57
N PRO A 449 21.13 -22.12 -35.21
CA PRO A 449 21.26 -22.35 -36.65
C PRO A 449 19.98 -22.85 -37.34
N ALA A 450 18.80 -22.77 -36.72
CA ALA A 450 17.56 -23.24 -37.33
C ALA A 450 17.18 -22.44 -38.58
N VAL A 451 17.39 -21.11 -38.56
CA VAL A 451 17.32 -20.24 -39.75
C VAL A 451 18.68 -19.61 -40.05
N GLY A 452 18.80 -19.01 -41.24
CA GLY A 452 20.02 -18.35 -41.70
C GLY A 452 20.56 -17.27 -40.74
N ARG A 453 21.85 -16.97 -40.87
CA ARG A 453 22.58 -15.96 -40.08
C ARG A 453 22.48 -14.57 -40.70
N GLY A 454 22.63 -13.52 -39.90
CA GLY A 454 22.85 -12.14 -40.38
C GLY A 454 21.61 -11.25 -40.40
N SER A 455 20.43 -11.79 -40.07
CA SER A 455 19.20 -11.01 -39.95
C SER A 455 19.10 -10.32 -38.58
N THR A 456 18.47 -9.14 -38.52
CA THR A 456 18.20 -8.49 -37.22
C THR A 456 16.99 -9.14 -36.58
N SER A 457 17.19 -9.77 -35.42
CA SER A 457 16.12 -10.48 -34.70
C SER A 457 15.42 -9.55 -33.70
N LEU A 458 16.19 -8.86 -32.87
CA LEU A 458 15.74 -7.94 -31.82
C LEU A 458 16.50 -6.61 -31.95
N ILE A 459 15.84 -5.49 -31.71
CA ILE A 459 16.48 -4.17 -31.58
C ILE A 459 16.21 -3.68 -30.17
N VAL A 460 17.27 -3.33 -29.44
CA VAL A 460 17.17 -2.62 -28.18
C VAL A 460 17.29 -1.13 -28.49
N ARG A 461 16.18 -0.40 -28.37
CA ARG A 461 16.10 1.01 -28.69
C ARG A 461 16.08 1.84 -27.42
N PHE A 462 17.02 2.77 -27.33
CA PHE A 462 17.03 3.80 -26.31
C PHE A 462 16.25 5.01 -26.78
N VAL A 463 15.20 5.37 -26.05
CA VAL A 463 14.42 6.59 -26.27
C VAL A 463 14.83 7.58 -25.19
N TYR A 464 15.36 8.71 -25.60
CA TYR A 464 15.87 9.70 -24.68
C TYR A 464 14.83 10.75 -24.28
N ALA A 465 15.08 11.45 -23.17
CA ALA A 465 14.19 12.50 -22.65
C ALA A 465 13.96 13.67 -23.63
N ASP A 466 14.90 13.92 -24.56
CA ASP A 466 14.78 14.91 -25.63
C ASP A 466 14.01 14.39 -26.87
N GLY A 467 13.51 13.16 -26.83
CA GLY A 467 12.80 12.50 -27.94
C GLY A 467 13.70 11.85 -28.98
N ALA A 468 15.03 11.96 -28.87
CA ALA A 468 15.95 11.25 -29.75
C ALA A 468 15.86 9.72 -29.52
N VAL A 469 16.13 8.94 -30.56
CA VAL A 469 16.15 7.47 -30.48
C VAL A 469 17.50 6.92 -30.94
N GLU A 470 17.94 5.83 -30.32
CA GLU A 470 19.18 5.13 -30.66
C GLU A 470 18.94 3.62 -30.69
N ASP A 471 19.20 3.00 -31.84
CA ASP A 471 18.93 1.59 -32.08
C ASP A 471 20.20 0.74 -31.97
N HIS A 472 20.09 -0.35 -31.20
CA HIS A 472 21.09 -1.40 -31.09
C HIS A 472 20.52 -2.71 -31.64
N PRO A 473 20.75 -3.01 -32.94
CA PRO A 473 20.28 -4.25 -33.54
C PRO A 473 21.08 -5.46 -33.04
N LEU A 474 20.37 -6.51 -32.66
CA LEU A 474 20.90 -7.80 -32.26
C LEU A 474 20.68 -8.80 -33.39
N VAL A 475 21.79 -9.23 -33.99
CA VAL A 475 21.82 -10.03 -35.21
C VAL A 475 21.75 -11.53 -34.89
N ASN A 476 20.91 -12.26 -35.62
CA ASN A 476 20.78 -13.72 -35.54
C ASN A 476 22.07 -14.42 -35.97
N GLY A 477 22.55 -15.34 -35.13
CA GLY A 477 23.85 -16.01 -35.27
C GLY A 477 25.06 -15.16 -34.86
N GLU A 478 24.83 -13.95 -34.37
CA GLU A 478 25.87 -13.11 -33.74
C GLU A 478 25.55 -12.86 -32.27
N ALA A 479 24.43 -12.20 -31.96
CA ALA A 479 23.98 -11.98 -30.58
C ALA A 479 22.83 -12.91 -30.18
N ILE A 480 22.07 -13.43 -31.16
CA ILE A 480 20.89 -14.26 -30.94
C ILE A 480 21.15 -15.69 -31.43
N ALA A 481 20.75 -16.68 -30.64
CA ALA A 481 20.81 -18.11 -30.99
C ALA A 481 19.46 -18.81 -30.71
N ASP A 482 19.29 -20.03 -31.18
CA ASP A 482 18.13 -20.85 -30.82
C ASP A 482 18.14 -21.18 -29.31
N TYR A 483 16.97 -21.14 -28.66
CA TYR A 483 16.86 -21.43 -27.23
C TYR A 483 16.86 -22.94 -26.91
N ILE A 484 16.43 -23.82 -27.83
CA ILE A 484 16.16 -25.25 -27.52
C ILE A 484 17.39 -26.09 -27.21
N ARG A 485 18.58 -25.56 -27.50
CA ARG A 485 19.87 -26.24 -27.32
C ARG A 485 20.98 -25.22 -27.17
N ARG A 486 22.09 -25.64 -26.58
CA ARG A 486 23.29 -24.81 -26.51
C ARG A 486 23.87 -24.55 -27.91
N VAL A 487 23.96 -23.27 -28.26
CA VAL A 487 24.57 -22.77 -29.50
C VAL A 487 25.32 -21.51 -29.15
N ASP A 488 26.63 -21.51 -29.37
CA ASP A 488 27.47 -20.35 -29.09
C ASP A 488 27.56 -19.41 -30.28
N VAL A 489 27.34 -18.12 -29.99
CA VAL A 489 27.41 -17.01 -30.93
C VAL A 489 28.28 -15.90 -30.32
N PRO A 490 29.07 -15.15 -31.11
CA PRO A 490 30.15 -14.30 -30.60
C PRO A 490 29.71 -13.05 -29.81
N GLY A 491 28.47 -12.58 -30.02
CA GLY A 491 27.93 -11.33 -29.47
C GLY A 491 27.04 -11.51 -28.23
N SER A 492 26.92 -12.73 -27.70
CA SER A 492 26.28 -13.01 -26.41
C SER A 492 26.95 -14.20 -25.74
N GLU A 493 26.84 -14.30 -24.43
CA GLU A 493 27.49 -15.33 -23.63
C GLU A 493 26.46 -16.32 -23.08
N PHE A 494 26.79 -17.60 -22.98
CA PHE A 494 25.91 -18.55 -22.31
C PHE A 494 25.78 -18.19 -20.82
N ALA A 495 24.55 -18.06 -20.31
CA ALA A 495 24.29 -17.61 -18.94
C ALA A 495 23.71 -18.72 -18.05
N PHE A 496 22.63 -19.37 -18.49
CA PHE A 496 21.92 -20.39 -17.71
C PHE A 496 21.51 -21.59 -18.56
N ASP A 497 21.68 -22.79 -18.01
CA ASP A 497 21.09 -24.03 -18.53
C ASP A 497 19.71 -24.23 -17.91
N LEU A 498 18.71 -24.45 -18.74
CA LEU A 498 17.33 -24.72 -18.33
C LEU A 498 16.91 -26.09 -18.86
N ASP A 499 17.55 -27.15 -18.36
CA ASP A 499 17.30 -28.53 -18.77
C ASP A 499 17.61 -28.72 -20.27
N GLY A 500 18.82 -28.34 -20.67
CA GLY A 500 19.31 -28.42 -22.06
C GLY A 500 18.89 -27.29 -22.98
N ARG A 501 17.97 -26.40 -22.55
CA ARG A 501 17.71 -25.11 -23.20
C ARG A 501 18.67 -24.07 -22.65
N GLN A 502 18.91 -23.01 -23.43
CA GLN A 502 19.81 -21.94 -23.03
C GLN A 502 19.09 -20.62 -22.82
N VAL A 503 19.61 -19.83 -21.87
CA VAL A 503 19.45 -18.38 -21.82
C VAL A 503 20.84 -17.77 -21.88
N ARG A 504 20.98 -16.68 -22.63
CA ARG A 504 22.26 -16.02 -22.87
C ARG A 504 22.26 -14.62 -22.26
N TYR A 505 23.45 -14.09 -22.07
CA TYR A 505 23.73 -12.79 -21.50
C TYR A 505 24.29 -11.86 -22.58
N LEU A 506 23.84 -10.61 -22.58
CA LEU A 506 24.43 -9.54 -23.38
C LEU A 506 24.37 -8.22 -22.62
N ALA A 507 25.30 -7.33 -22.94
CA ALA A 507 25.40 -5.99 -22.39
C ALA A 507 25.43 -4.97 -23.52
N ILE A 508 24.64 -3.92 -23.41
CA ILE A 508 24.49 -2.88 -24.44
C ILE A 508 24.65 -1.52 -23.77
N SER A 509 25.60 -0.72 -24.23
CA SER A 509 25.85 0.62 -23.67
C SER A 509 25.26 1.69 -24.61
N PRO A 510 24.51 2.68 -24.07
CA PRO A 510 24.14 3.86 -24.85
C PRO A 510 25.39 4.58 -25.37
N ARG A 511 25.34 5.07 -26.62
CA ARG A 511 26.45 5.82 -27.24
C ARG A 511 26.57 7.23 -26.67
N ARG A 512 25.52 7.75 -26.03
CA ARG A 512 25.51 9.07 -25.39
C ARG A 512 25.08 9.00 -23.94
N THR A 513 25.73 9.81 -23.11
CA THR A 513 25.42 9.96 -21.69
C THR A 513 24.30 10.98 -21.50
N ALA A 514 23.05 10.52 -21.58
CA ALA A 514 21.86 11.34 -21.38
C ALA A 514 20.75 10.53 -20.69
N SER A 515 19.79 11.22 -20.07
CA SER A 515 18.64 10.55 -19.46
C SER A 515 17.76 9.89 -20.52
N LEU A 516 17.38 8.65 -20.25
CA LEU A 516 16.45 7.87 -21.05
C LEU A 516 15.03 8.07 -20.53
N ALA A 517 14.08 8.23 -21.45
CA ALA A 517 12.65 8.24 -21.19
C ALA A 517 12.01 6.84 -21.33
N ALA A 518 12.57 6.00 -22.20
CA ALA A 518 12.14 4.62 -22.37
C ALA A 518 13.23 3.72 -22.95
N ILE A 519 13.15 2.43 -22.66
CA ILE A 519 13.85 1.37 -23.40
C ILE A 519 12.78 0.57 -24.14
N GLU A 520 12.91 0.47 -25.46
CA GLU A 520 12.00 -0.32 -26.30
C GLU A 520 12.69 -1.59 -26.79
N PHE A 521 11.98 -2.72 -26.70
CA PHE A 521 12.36 -3.95 -27.37
C PHE A 521 11.53 -4.05 -28.65
N VAL A 522 12.20 -3.95 -29.81
CA VAL A 522 11.55 -3.88 -31.12
C VAL A 522 11.93 -5.10 -31.94
N LYS A 523 10.94 -5.75 -32.56
CA LYS A 523 11.14 -6.89 -33.44
C LYS A 523 11.82 -6.44 -34.73
N GLY A 524 12.95 -7.06 -35.07
CA GLY A 524 13.62 -6.84 -36.34
C GLY A 524 12.91 -7.51 -37.52
N ASP A 525 13.40 -7.27 -38.74
CA ASP A 525 12.77 -7.78 -39.95
C ASP A 525 13.26 -9.20 -40.30
N ASP A 526 12.87 -10.17 -39.49
CA ASP A 526 13.20 -11.58 -39.72
C ASP A 526 12.13 -12.54 -39.19
N ALA A 527 12.31 -13.83 -39.46
CA ALA A 527 11.37 -14.89 -39.11
C ALA A 527 11.55 -15.49 -37.70
N THR A 528 12.48 -14.96 -36.90
CA THR A 528 12.71 -15.43 -35.52
C THR A 528 11.68 -14.86 -34.56
N ALA A 529 11.58 -15.42 -33.36
CA ALA A 529 10.78 -14.91 -32.26
C ALA A 529 11.67 -14.67 -31.02
N PRO A 530 12.26 -13.47 -30.86
CA PRO A 530 13.22 -13.21 -29.78
C PRO A 530 12.54 -13.16 -28.41
N ILE A 531 13.26 -13.62 -27.39
CA ILE A 531 12.82 -13.65 -26.00
C ILE A 531 13.77 -12.83 -25.12
N VAL A 532 13.21 -11.96 -24.29
CA VAL A 532 13.91 -11.28 -23.18
C VAL A 532 13.32 -11.80 -21.87
N VAL A 533 14.16 -12.44 -21.06
CA VAL A 533 13.78 -13.04 -19.77
C VAL A 533 13.85 -12.01 -18.64
N ALA A 534 14.95 -11.26 -18.58
CA ALA A 534 15.15 -10.22 -17.57
C ALA A 534 16.12 -9.15 -18.07
N ALA A 535 16.03 -7.96 -17.48
CA ALA A 535 16.87 -6.83 -17.80
C ALA A 535 17.36 -6.13 -16.52
N THR A 536 18.53 -5.52 -16.56
CA THR A 536 19.12 -4.79 -15.42
C THR A 536 19.92 -3.59 -15.92
N LEU A 537 19.68 -2.43 -15.33
CA LEU A 537 20.35 -1.19 -15.68
C LEU A 537 21.61 -1.03 -14.82
N GLU A 538 22.76 -0.85 -15.45
CA GLU A 538 23.94 -0.31 -14.80
C GLU A 538 23.86 1.22 -14.82
N MET A 539 23.89 1.82 -13.63
CA MET A 539 23.92 3.26 -13.45
C MET A 539 25.36 3.78 -13.59
N PRO A 540 25.59 5.01 -14.11
CA PRO A 540 26.90 5.63 -14.10
C PRO A 540 27.47 5.67 -12.68
N SER A 541 28.75 5.35 -12.54
CA SER A 541 29.47 5.51 -11.27
C SER A 541 29.49 7.00 -10.90
N HIS A 542 29.06 7.33 -9.69
CA HIS A 542 29.10 8.69 -9.15
C HIS A 542 30.52 9.14 -8.79
#